data_AF-A0A9D0I8X4-F1
#
_entry.id   AF-A0A9D0I8X4-F1
#
_cell.length_a   1.000
_cell.length_b   1.000
_cell.length_c   1.000
_cell.angle_alpha   90.00
_cell.angle_beta   90.00
_cell.angle_gamma   90.00
#
_symmetry.space_group_name_H-M   'P 1'
#
loop_
_entity.id
_entity.type
_entity.pdbx_description
1 polymer ?
#
loop_
_entity_poly.entity_id
_entity_poly.type
_entity_poly.pdbx_seq_one_letter_code
_entity_poly.pdbx_strand_id
1 'polypeptide(L)'
;PLPKPHPRAVPAPATTAEPPRNKVPAAPVAAKRKVRIVPAAPPPEAKQPRLTTRQLLASTGEEISRLTAEISNRNQAFARRRPERHKWVTASTQEYKYASYLDAWRRKVERIGNLNYPDEAKRRRLYGNLVLHVAVRADGTVKEINIKRSSGHKLLDDAAIRIVRLAAPFAPFPADIRREIEVMDIVRTWQFRSNNQLFSR
;
A
#
# COMPACT_ATOMS: atom_id res chain seq x y z
N PRO A 1 -33.15 -34.41 24.11
CA PRO A 1 -32.17 -35.49 23.80
C PRO A 1 -30.92 -34.90 23.13
N LEU A 2 -29.85 -34.79 23.91
CA LEU A 2 -28.48 -34.53 23.47
C LEU A 2 -27.83 -35.86 23.07
N PRO A 3 -26.80 -35.80 22.21
CA PRO A 3 -25.60 -36.57 22.54
C PRO A 3 -24.35 -35.68 22.60
N LYS A 4 -23.57 -35.98 23.62
CA LYS A 4 -22.16 -35.69 23.93
C LYS A 4 -21.61 -37.05 24.45
N PRO A 5 -20.30 -37.33 24.63
CA PRO A 5 -19.09 -36.59 24.22
C PRO A 5 -17.80 -37.45 23.94
N HIS A 6 -16.69 -36.75 23.63
CA HIS A 6 -15.26 -37.04 23.93
C HIS A 6 -14.42 -37.93 22.98
N PRO A 7 -13.06 -37.87 23.06
CA PRO A 7 -12.21 -36.70 22.84
C PRO A 7 -10.97 -37.07 21.98
N ARG A 8 -10.29 -36.11 21.35
CA ARG A 8 -8.94 -36.36 20.80
C ARG A 8 -7.91 -35.50 21.51
N ALA A 9 -7.01 -36.21 22.19
CA ALA A 9 -5.93 -35.69 23.03
C ALA A 9 -4.83 -35.03 22.20
N VAL A 10 -4.22 -34.05 22.85
CA VAL A 10 -2.97 -33.38 22.51
C VAL A 10 -1.79 -34.33 22.77
N PRO A 11 -0.67 -34.19 22.03
CA PRO A 11 0.63 -34.41 22.63
C PRO A 11 1.49 -33.14 22.62
N ALA A 12 2.23 -33.00 23.72
CA ALA A 12 3.08 -31.90 24.13
C ALA A 12 4.32 -31.67 23.24
N PRO A 13 4.92 -30.46 23.28
CA PRO A 13 6.22 -30.17 22.68
C PRO A 13 7.35 -30.79 23.51
N ALA A 14 8.22 -31.55 22.85
CA ALA A 14 9.44 -32.10 23.43
C ALA A 14 10.63 -31.16 23.19
N THR A 15 11.34 -30.91 24.30
CA THR A 15 12.80 -30.87 24.41
C THR A 15 13.58 -29.68 23.83
N THR A 16 13.91 -28.79 24.77
CA THR A 16 15.15 -28.03 24.90
C THR A 16 16.39 -28.86 24.53
N ALA A 17 17.22 -28.34 23.63
CA ALA A 17 18.60 -28.80 23.45
C ALA A 17 19.53 -27.57 23.37
N GLU A 18 20.23 -27.34 24.47
CA GLU A 18 21.31 -26.38 24.67
C GLU A 18 22.59 -26.92 24.00
N PRO A 19 23.35 -26.12 23.23
CA PRO A 19 24.61 -26.58 22.65
C PRO A 19 25.73 -26.63 23.72
N PRO A 20 26.58 -27.68 23.70
CA PRO A 20 27.52 -27.96 24.78
C PRO A 20 28.72 -27.02 24.81
N ARG A 21 29.06 -26.63 26.03
CA ARG A 21 30.24 -25.87 26.45
C ARG A 21 31.46 -26.79 26.50
N ASN A 22 32.36 -26.68 25.53
CA ASN A 22 33.62 -27.44 25.55
C ASN A 22 34.74 -26.63 26.21
N LYS A 23 35.22 -27.09 27.37
CA LYS A 23 36.44 -26.63 28.05
C LYS A 23 37.57 -27.59 27.72
N VAL A 24 38.70 -27.10 27.21
CA VAL A 24 39.98 -27.84 27.24
C VAL A 24 41.13 -26.80 27.43
N PRO A 25 42.21 -27.10 28.18
CA PRO A 25 42.84 -26.20 29.16
C PRO A 25 44.20 -25.61 28.73
N ALA A 26 44.77 -24.83 29.65
CA ALA A 26 46.04 -24.11 29.55
C ALA A 26 47.31 -24.98 29.70
N ALA A 27 48.34 -24.62 28.91
CA ALA A 27 49.82 -24.63 29.16
C ALA A 27 50.53 -25.99 29.44
N PRO A 28 51.82 -26.22 29.05
CA PRO A 28 52.96 -25.31 29.30
C PRO A 28 54.11 -25.19 28.24
N VAL A 29 54.70 -23.99 28.24
CA VAL A 29 56.13 -23.58 28.34
C VAL A 29 57.25 -24.19 27.44
N ALA A 30 58.03 -23.26 26.86
CA ALA A 30 59.47 -23.26 26.49
C ALA A 30 59.95 -23.84 25.15
N ALA A 31 60.39 -22.93 24.26
CA ALA A 31 61.76 -22.97 23.71
C ALA A 31 62.19 -21.56 23.25
N LYS A 32 63.21 -21.01 23.92
CA LYS A 32 63.82 -19.70 23.64
C LYS A 32 64.60 -19.78 22.33
N ARG A 33 64.27 -18.95 21.33
CA ARG A 33 65.15 -18.71 20.17
C ARG A 33 65.68 -17.27 20.26
N LYS A 34 66.97 -17.15 20.58
CA LYS A 34 67.69 -15.86 20.57
C LYS A 34 67.71 -15.32 19.14
N VAL A 35 66.94 -14.28 18.86
CA VAL A 35 67.08 -13.49 17.64
C VAL A 35 68.22 -12.50 17.89
N ARG A 36 69.32 -12.67 17.15
CA ARG A 36 70.42 -11.71 17.09
C ARG A 36 69.89 -10.44 16.41
N ILE A 37 69.66 -9.38 17.18
CA ILE A 37 69.33 -8.06 16.63
C ILE A 37 70.59 -7.51 16.00
N VAL A 38 70.65 -7.56 14.68
CA VAL A 38 71.56 -6.74 13.89
C VAL A 38 70.93 -5.34 13.84
N PRO A 39 71.62 -4.23 14.12
CA PRO A 39 71.03 -2.90 13.94
C PRO A 39 70.83 -2.68 12.45
N ALA A 40 69.61 -2.87 11.96
CA ALA A 40 69.21 -2.43 10.64
C ALA A 40 68.98 -0.92 10.72
N ALA A 41 69.70 -0.19 9.86
CA ALA A 41 69.53 1.25 9.64
C ALA A 41 68.04 1.59 9.42
N PRO A 42 67.57 2.79 9.83
CA PRO A 42 66.19 3.19 9.64
C PRO A 42 65.83 3.18 8.13
N PRO A 43 64.69 2.58 7.73
CA PRO A 43 64.22 2.68 6.36
C PRO A 43 64.00 4.15 5.99
N PRO A 44 64.27 4.58 4.75
CA PRO A 44 63.92 5.90 4.30
C PRO A 44 62.41 6.09 4.45
N GLU A 45 62.01 7.18 5.13
CA GLU A 45 60.61 7.60 5.20
C GLU A 45 60.07 7.76 3.79
N ALA A 46 59.31 6.76 3.32
CA ALA A 46 58.42 6.96 2.20
C ALA A 46 57.46 8.08 2.61
N LYS A 47 57.58 9.24 1.96
CA LYS A 47 56.59 10.32 2.04
C LYS A 47 55.26 9.76 1.54
N GLN A 48 54.49 9.17 2.44
CA GLN A 48 53.07 8.92 2.20
C GLN A 48 52.47 10.29 1.91
N PRO A 49 51.77 10.48 0.77
CA PRO A 49 51.14 11.76 0.50
C PRO A 49 50.16 12.04 1.64
N ARG A 50 50.51 13.01 2.49
CA ARG A 50 49.63 13.47 3.56
C ARG A 50 48.47 14.18 2.88
N LEU A 51 47.34 13.48 2.74
CA LEU A 51 46.10 14.09 2.28
C LEU A 51 45.83 15.31 3.16
N THR A 52 45.71 16.47 2.53
CA THR A 52 45.42 17.71 3.25
C THR A 52 44.01 17.65 3.81
N THR A 53 43.75 18.31 4.94
CA THR A 53 42.43 18.35 5.58
C THR A 53 41.31 18.76 4.59
N ARG A 54 41.62 19.66 3.65
CA ARG A 54 40.70 20.04 2.55
C ARG A 54 40.34 18.88 1.62
N GLN A 55 41.32 18.07 1.23
CA GLN A 55 41.07 16.90 0.37
C GLN A 55 40.22 15.85 1.08
N LEU A 56 40.46 15.63 2.38
CA LEU A 56 39.65 14.75 3.22
C LEU A 56 38.20 15.25 3.36
N LEU A 57 38.00 16.55 3.57
CA LEU A 57 36.67 17.15 3.64
C LEU A 57 35.92 17.05 2.30
N ALA A 58 36.61 17.28 1.18
CA ALA A 58 36.04 17.15 -0.15
C ALA A 58 35.62 15.70 -0.46
N SER A 59 36.49 14.72 -0.23
CA SER A 59 36.17 13.30 -0.45
C SER A 59 35.04 12.83 0.47
N THR A 60 35.03 13.28 1.73
CA THR A 60 33.95 12.98 2.67
C THR A 60 32.61 13.59 2.21
N GLY A 61 32.63 14.81 1.68
CA GLY A 61 31.44 15.46 1.12
C GLY A 61 30.85 14.73 -0.08
N GLU A 62 31.70 14.23 -0.99
CA GLU A 62 31.31 13.42 -2.14
C GLU A 62 30.69 12.08 -1.70
N GLU A 63 31.32 11.42 -0.73
CA GLU A 63 30.82 10.17 -0.12
C GLU A 63 29.43 10.39 0.51
N ILE A 64 29.25 11.46 1.30
CA ILE A 64 27.96 11.83 1.91
C ILE A 64 26.92 12.10 0.82
N SER A 65 27.26 12.83 -0.23
CA SER A 65 26.33 13.12 -1.34
C SER A 65 25.89 11.85 -2.07
N ARG A 66 26.82 10.91 -2.31
CA ARG A 66 26.49 9.63 -2.94
C ARG A 66 25.57 8.79 -2.06
N LEU A 67 25.88 8.70 -0.77
CA LEU A 67 25.10 7.93 0.21
C LEU A 67 23.69 8.51 0.40
N THR A 68 23.57 9.83 0.49
CA THR A 68 22.26 10.51 0.60
C THR A 68 21.42 10.31 -0.66
N ALA A 69 22.02 10.37 -1.85
CA ALA A 69 21.33 10.03 -3.09
C ALA A 69 20.87 8.57 -3.12
N GLU A 70 21.70 7.62 -2.68
CA GLU A 70 21.34 6.20 -2.59
C GLU A 70 20.19 5.95 -1.61
N ILE A 71 20.24 6.56 -0.41
CA ILE A 71 19.16 6.48 0.59
C ILE A 71 17.86 7.06 0.02
N SER A 72 17.92 8.22 -0.64
CA SER A 72 16.76 8.83 -1.28
C SER A 72 16.16 7.93 -2.36
N ASN A 73 16.98 7.38 -3.25
CA ASN A 73 16.55 6.47 -4.32
C ASN A 73 15.91 5.19 -3.74
N ARG A 74 16.54 4.62 -2.71
CA ARG A 74 16.03 3.43 -2.00
C ARG A 74 14.69 3.74 -1.33
N ASN A 75 14.58 4.88 -0.64
CA ASN A 75 13.33 5.31 0.00
C ASN A 75 12.21 5.54 -1.02
N GLN A 76 12.51 6.17 -2.16
CA GLN A 76 11.54 6.35 -3.25
C GLN A 76 11.11 5.00 -3.86
N ALA A 77 12.06 4.10 -4.10
CA ALA A 77 11.77 2.76 -4.61
C ALA A 77 10.87 1.97 -3.63
N PHE A 78 11.14 2.07 -2.33
CA PHE A 78 10.28 1.48 -1.30
C PHE A 78 8.90 2.13 -1.25
N ALA A 79 8.80 3.46 -1.30
CA ALA A 79 7.52 4.17 -1.31
C ALA A 79 6.65 3.80 -2.51
N ARG A 80 7.26 3.67 -3.71
CA ARG A 80 6.55 3.26 -4.95
C ARG A 80 6.09 1.80 -4.93
N ARG A 81 6.74 0.93 -4.16
CA ARG A 81 6.42 -0.50 -4.06
C ARG A 81 5.45 -0.84 -2.93
N ARG A 82 5.12 0.12 -2.05
CA ARG A 82 4.15 -0.15 -0.98
C ARG A 82 2.78 -0.39 -1.61
N PRO A 83 2.07 -1.45 -1.19
CA PRO A 83 0.69 -1.65 -1.64
C PRO A 83 -0.17 -0.49 -1.11
N GLU A 84 -0.99 0.09 -1.99
CA GLU A 84 -1.96 1.10 -1.59
C GLU A 84 -2.92 0.50 -0.56
N ARG A 85 -3.34 1.32 0.40
CA ARG A 85 -4.29 0.89 1.43
C ARG A 85 -5.70 1.07 0.90
N HIS A 86 -6.30 -0.06 0.52
CA HIS A 86 -7.64 -0.14 -0.02
C HIS A 86 -8.68 -0.43 1.07
N LYS A 87 -9.85 0.20 0.98
CA LYS A 87 -11.03 -0.18 1.76
C LYS A 87 -12.22 -0.44 0.86
N TRP A 88 -12.73 -1.67 0.95
CA TRP A 88 -13.94 -2.09 0.26
C TRP A 88 -15.17 -1.67 1.06
N VAL A 89 -16.03 -0.91 0.40
CA VAL A 89 -17.29 -0.43 0.95
C VAL A 89 -18.42 -0.96 0.08
N THR A 90 -19.19 -1.86 0.67
CA THR A 90 -20.38 -2.46 0.07
C THR A 90 -21.62 -1.83 0.69
N ALA A 91 -22.80 -2.14 0.13
CA ALA A 91 -24.08 -1.71 0.71
C ALA A 91 -24.29 -2.16 2.18
N SER A 92 -23.57 -3.19 2.64
CA SER A 92 -23.67 -3.72 4.00
C SER A 92 -22.62 -3.17 4.98
N THR A 93 -21.70 -2.30 4.54
CA THR A 93 -20.68 -1.73 5.42
C THR A 93 -21.31 -0.70 6.37
N GLN A 94 -21.66 -1.12 7.59
CA GLN A 94 -22.23 -0.29 8.67
C GLN A 94 -21.18 0.50 9.46
N GLU A 95 -20.14 1.03 8.80
CA GLU A 95 -19.18 1.91 9.48
C GLU A 95 -19.66 3.37 9.38
N TYR A 96 -20.15 3.90 10.51
CA TYR A 96 -20.58 5.30 10.64
C TYR A 96 -19.52 6.29 10.14
N LYS A 97 -18.23 5.94 10.29
CA LYS A 97 -17.08 6.74 9.88
C LYS A 97 -17.12 7.18 8.41
N TYR A 98 -17.49 6.28 7.49
CA TYR A 98 -17.52 6.59 6.05
C TYR A 98 -18.88 7.09 5.57
N ALA A 99 -19.92 7.00 6.41
CA ALA A 99 -21.30 7.23 6.00
C ALA A 99 -21.50 8.62 5.38
N SER A 100 -20.96 9.67 6.01
CA SER A 100 -21.05 11.05 5.52
C SER A 100 -20.41 11.23 4.14
N TYR A 101 -19.22 10.65 3.95
CA TYR A 101 -18.51 10.71 2.67
C TYR A 101 -19.26 9.95 1.57
N LEU A 102 -19.71 8.72 1.87
CA LEU A 102 -20.44 7.89 0.92
C LEU A 102 -21.77 8.52 0.51
N ASP A 103 -22.43 9.20 1.44
CA ASP A 103 -23.68 9.90 1.17
C ASP A 103 -23.46 11.15 0.31
N ALA A 104 -22.38 11.91 0.55
CA ALA A 104 -21.97 13.00 -0.33
C ALA A 104 -21.61 12.50 -1.75
N TRP A 105 -20.87 11.39 -1.83
CA TRP A 105 -20.54 10.72 -3.09
C TRP A 105 -21.81 10.29 -3.84
N ARG A 106 -22.73 9.61 -3.16
CA ARG A 106 -24.02 9.15 -3.70
C ARG A 106 -24.84 10.32 -4.23
N ARG A 107 -25.04 11.37 -3.43
CA ARG A 107 -25.77 12.57 -3.85
C ARG A 107 -25.17 13.21 -5.09
N LYS A 108 -23.84 13.29 -5.18
CA LYS A 108 -23.17 13.86 -6.36
C LYS A 108 -23.42 13.00 -7.59
N VAL A 109 -23.26 11.69 -7.47
CA VAL A 109 -23.53 10.72 -8.55
C VAL A 109 -24.98 10.82 -9.03
N GLU A 110 -25.95 10.80 -8.12
CA GLU A 110 -27.37 10.88 -8.47
C GLU A 110 -27.69 12.21 -9.15
N ARG A 111 -27.18 13.33 -8.63
CA ARG A 111 -27.38 14.65 -9.24
C ARG A 111 -26.82 14.71 -10.67
N ILE A 112 -25.57 14.30 -10.87
CA ILE A 112 -24.95 14.31 -12.20
C ILE A 112 -25.61 13.30 -13.12
N GLY A 113 -25.97 12.12 -12.61
CA GLY A 113 -26.61 11.07 -13.38
C GLY A 113 -28.01 11.41 -13.85
N ASN A 114 -28.82 12.07 -13.01
CA ASN A 114 -30.15 12.54 -13.38
C ASN A 114 -30.09 13.62 -14.47
N LEU A 115 -29.09 14.53 -14.41
CA LEU A 115 -28.86 15.52 -15.46
C LEU A 115 -28.37 14.90 -16.77
N ASN A 116 -27.67 13.76 -16.69
CA ASN A 116 -27.02 13.11 -17.83
C ASN A 116 -27.65 11.75 -18.19
N TYR A 117 -28.92 11.56 -17.82
CA TYR A 117 -29.67 10.36 -18.18
C TYR A 117 -29.79 10.29 -19.71
N PRO A 118 -29.40 9.18 -20.38
CA PRO A 118 -29.32 9.15 -21.84
C PRO A 118 -30.67 9.40 -22.51
N ASP A 119 -30.71 10.36 -23.43
CA ASP A 119 -31.98 10.71 -24.10
C ASP A 119 -32.51 9.56 -24.97
N GLU A 120 -31.63 8.76 -25.55
CA GLU A 120 -32.04 7.54 -26.25
C GLU A 120 -32.66 6.52 -25.28
N ALA A 121 -32.14 6.39 -24.06
CA ALA A 121 -32.73 5.50 -23.04
C ALA A 121 -34.12 6.01 -22.62
N LYS A 122 -34.31 7.33 -22.50
CA LYS A 122 -35.63 7.93 -22.23
C LYS A 122 -36.62 7.63 -23.37
N ARG A 123 -36.21 7.87 -24.62
CA ARG A 123 -37.05 7.63 -25.81
C ARG A 123 -37.46 6.15 -25.93
N ARG A 124 -36.53 5.24 -25.67
CA ARG A 124 -36.73 3.78 -25.72
C ARG A 124 -37.30 3.21 -24.42
N ARG A 125 -37.54 4.05 -23.41
CA ARG A 125 -38.02 3.66 -22.07
C ARG A 125 -37.20 2.53 -21.45
N LEU A 126 -35.88 2.59 -21.60
CA LEU A 126 -34.99 1.59 -21.00
C LEU A 126 -34.85 1.83 -19.50
N TYR A 127 -34.90 0.76 -18.74
CA TYR A 127 -34.69 0.75 -17.30
C TYR A 127 -33.94 -0.53 -16.91
N GLY A 128 -33.30 -0.51 -15.75
CA GLY A 128 -32.52 -1.65 -15.32
C GLY A 128 -31.66 -1.33 -14.11
N ASN A 129 -31.09 -2.40 -13.55
CA ASN A 129 -30.22 -2.32 -12.39
C ASN A 129 -28.84 -2.84 -12.77
N LEU A 130 -27.79 -2.09 -12.47
CA LEU A 130 -26.41 -2.55 -12.62
C LEU A 130 -25.67 -2.42 -11.29
N VAL A 131 -24.62 -3.23 -11.13
CA VAL A 131 -23.72 -3.14 -9.97
C VAL A 131 -22.41 -2.56 -10.46
N LEU A 132 -22.05 -1.40 -9.93
CA LEU A 132 -20.86 -0.65 -10.30
C LEU A 132 -19.85 -0.67 -9.16
N HIS A 133 -18.60 -0.89 -9.50
CA HIS A 133 -17.44 -0.72 -8.62
C HIS A 133 -16.67 0.52 -9.08
N VAL A 134 -16.44 1.44 -8.16
CA VAL A 134 -15.67 2.67 -8.39
C VAL A 134 -14.60 2.76 -7.33
N ALA A 135 -13.33 2.79 -7.75
CA ALA A 135 -12.20 3.04 -6.88
C ALA A 135 -11.88 4.54 -6.88
N VAL A 136 -12.01 5.19 -5.72
CA VAL A 136 -11.74 6.63 -5.56
C VAL A 136 -10.48 6.81 -4.72
N ARG A 137 -9.56 7.68 -5.16
CA ARG A 137 -8.35 8.02 -4.40
C ARG A 137 -8.63 9.06 -3.33
N ALA A 138 -7.71 9.19 -2.37
CA ALA A 138 -7.84 10.13 -1.26
C ALA A 138 -7.87 11.63 -1.65
N ASP A 139 -7.46 11.97 -2.87
CA ASP A 139 -7.60 13.29 -3.47
C ASP A 139 -8.95 13.51 -4.18
N GLY A 140 -9.80 12.47 -4.25
CA GLY A 140 -11.10 12.49 -4.92
C GLY A 140 -11.05 12.07 -6.40
N THR A 141 -9.87 11.81 -6.97
CA THR A 141 -9.76 11.32 -8.35
C THR A 141 -10.25 9.88 -8.46
N VAL A 142 -10.74 9.51 -9.65
CA VAL A 142 -11.17 8.14 -9.93
C VAL A 142 -9.96 7.33 -10.39
N LYS A 143 -9.68 6.23 -9.69
CA LYS A 143 -8.65 5.27 -10.05
C LYS A 143 -9.16 4.25 -11.06
N GLU A 144 -10.36 3.71 -10.83
CA GLU A 144 -10.90 2.60 -11.61
C GLU A 144 -12.44 2.62 -11.61
N ILE A 145 -13.05 2.16 -12.71
CA ILE A 145 -14.51 2.01 -12.87
C ILE A 145 -14.80 0.68 -13.54
N ASN A 146 -15.44 -0.24 -12.83
CA ASN A 146 -15.74 -1.58 -13.32
C ASN A 146 -17.23 -1.92 -13.13
N ILE A 147 -17.86 -2.47 -14.18
CA ILE A 147 -19.21 -3.02 -14.09
C ILE A 147 -19.09 -4.45 -13.54
N LYS A 148 -19.61 -4.68 -12.33
CA LYS A 148 -19.65 -6.01 -11.69
C LYS A 148 -20.86 -6.81 -12.14
N ARG A 149 -21.96 -6.14 -12.48
CA ARG A 149 -23.16 -6.74 -13.06
C ARG A 149 -23.78 -5.74 -14.03
N SER A 150 -23.93 -6.13 -15.29
CA SER A 150 -24.59 -5.33 -16.33
C SER A 150 -26.07 -5.11 -16.01
N SER A 151 -26.63 -4.00 -16.51
CA SER A 151 -28.07 -3.75 -16.53
C SER A 151 -28.84 -4.61 -17.52
N GLY A 152 -28.16 -5.31 -18.43
CA GLY A 152 -28.74 -5.94 -19.61
C GLY A 152 -28.86 -5.00 -20.81
N HIS A 153 -28.53 -3.71 -20.64
CA HIS A 153 -28.56 -2.70 -21.69
C HIS A 153 -27.24 -1.95 -21.77
N LYS A 154 -26.46 -2.18 -22.84
CA LYS A 154 -25.18 -1.51 -23.06
C LYS A 154 -25.28 0.03 -22.96
N LEU A 155 -26.38 0.61 -23.44
CA LEU A 155 -26.62 2.05 -23.35
C LEU A 155 -26.65 2.56 -21.89
N LEU A 156 -27.24 1.81 -20.96
CA LEU A 156 -27.30 2.19 -19.54
C LEU A 156 -25.95 1.94 -18.84
N ASP A 157 -25.28 0.86 -19.22
CA ASP A 157 -23.95 0.50 -18.71
C ASP A 157 -22.90 1.57 -19.08
N ASP A 158 -22.83 1.95 -20.36
CA ASP A 158 -21.95 3.01 -20.85
C ASP A 158 -22.30 4.36 -20.19
N ALA A 159 -23.59 4.62 -19.99
CA ALA A 159 -24.05 5.83 -19.32
C ALA A 159 -23.58 5.89 -17.87
N ALA A 160 -23.65 4.80 -17.11
CA ALA A 160 -23.17 4.78 -15.73
C ALA A 160 -21.67 5.09 -15.64
N ILE A 161 -20.85 4.50 -16.51
CA ILE A 161 -19.42 4.81 -16.59
C ILE A 161 -19.20 6.29 -16.91
N ARG A 162 -19.92 6.83 -17.90
CA ARG A 162 -19.84 8.25 -18.28
C ARG A 162 -20.24 9.17 -17.12
N ILE A 163 -21.29 8.84 -16.38
CA ILE A 163 -21.78 9.62 -15.24
C ILE A 163 -20.72 9.69 -14.14
N VAL A 164 -20.05 8.59 -13.82
CA VAL A 164 -18.93 8.61 -12.85
C VAL A 164 -17.80 9.51 -13.33
N ARG A 165 -17.42 9.41 -14.62
CA ARG A 165 -16.38 10.27 -15.20
C ARG A 165 -16.73 11.75 -15.15
N LEU A 166 -17.99 12.10 -15.44
CA LEU A 166 -18.49 13.48 -15.35
C LEU A 166 -18.61 13.98 -13.91
N ALA A 167 -18.86 13.08 -12.95
CA ALA A 167 -18.94 13.42 -11.54
C ALA A 167 -17.55 13.59 -10.89
N ALA A 168 -16.49 13.07 -11.51
CA ALA A 168 -15.12 13.22 -11.04
C ALA A 168 -14.61 14.67 -11.24
N PRO A 169 -13.70 15.16 -10.38
CA PRO A 169 -13.24 14.54 -9.15
C PRO A 169 -14.29 14.60 -8.04
N PHE A 170 -14.30 13.64 -7.14
CA PHE A 170 -15.12 13.64 -5.92
C PHE A 170 -14.49 14.50 -4.82
N ALA A 171 -15.20 14.67 -3.70
CA ALA A 171 -14.60 15.33 -2.55
C ALA A 171 -13.36 14.55 -2.10
N PRO A 172 -12.28 15.24 -1.70
CA PRO A 172 -11.11 14.57 -1.13
C PRO A 172 -11.50 13.91 0.21
N PHE A 173 -10.81 12.85 0.61
CA PHE A 173 -11.14 12.15 1.85
C PHE A 173 -10.92 13.06 3.07
N PRO A 174 -11.82 13.02 4.07
CA PRO A 174 -11.57 13.57 5.39
C PRO A 174 -10.23 13.10 5.98
N ALA A 175 -9.60 13.92 6.83
CA ALA A 175 -8.24 13.65 7.30
C ALA A 175 -8.11 12.32 8.07
N ASP A 176 -9.13 11.95 8.83
CA ASP A 176 -9.25 10.69 9.56
C ASP A 176 -9.39 9.47 8.64
N ILE A 177 -10.00 9.62 7.46
CA ILE A 177 -10.11 8.57 6.43
C ILE A 177 -8.79 8.48 5.65
N ARG A 178 -8.25 9.62 5.19
CA ARG A 178 -6.98 9.69 4.41
C ARG A 178 -5.79 9.07 5.15
N ARG A 179 -5.77 9.19 6.48
CA ARG A 179 -4.70 8.59 7.31
C ARG A 179 -4.74 7.07 7.30
N GLU A 180 -5.89 6.45 7.05
CA GLU A 180 -6.07 4.99 7.10
C GLU A 180 -6.06 4.36 5.71
N ILE A 181 -6.65 5.05 4.74
CA ILE A 181 -6.88 4.51 3.39
C ILE A 181 -6.46 5.52 2.33
N GLU A 182 -5.91 5.00 1.24
CA GLU A 182 -5.52 5.77 0.05
C GLU A 182 -6.54 5.62 -1.07
N VAL A 183 -7.22 4.46 -1.11
CA VAL A 183 -8.23 4.13 -2.10
C VAL A 183 -9.47 3.56 -1.40
N MET A 184 -10.64 4.05 -1.78
CA MET A 184 -11.92 3.50 -1.35
C MET A 184 -12.62 2.85 -2.54
N ASP A 185 -12.88 1.55 -2.43
CA ASP A 185 -13.57 0.73 -3.41
C ASP A 185 -15.06 0.71 -3.08
N ILE A 186 -15.83 1.53 -3.80
CA ILE A 186 -17.27 1.70 -3.58
C ILE A 186 -18.01 0.76 -4.54
N VAL A 187 -18.74 -0.21 -3.99
CA VAL A 187 -19.57 -1.14 -4.78
C VAL A 187 -21.04 -0.93 -4.46
N ARG A 188 -21.80 -0.41 -5.42
CA ARG A 188 -23.23 -0.07 -5.24
C ARG A 188 -24.11 -0.51 -6.39
N THR A 189 -25.40 -0.69 -6.09
CA THR A 189 -26.40 -0.97 -7.11
C THR A 189 -26.98 0.34 -7.61
N TRP A 190 -26.86 0.57 -8.92
CA TRP A 190 -27.43 1.70 -9.61
C TRP A 190 -28.72 1.28 -10.30
N GLN A 191 -29.77 2.07 -10.13
CA GLN A 191 -31.10 1.80 -10.66
C GLN A 191 -31.48 2.91 -11.63
N PHE A 192 -31.56 2.57 -12.91
CA PHE A 192 -32.17 3.40 -13.94
C PHE A 192 -33.67 3.10 -13.92
N ARG A 193 -34.45 4.01 -13.36
CA ARG A 193 -35.90 3.82 -13.19
C ARG A 193 -36.68 4.32 -14.40
N SER A 194 -37.91 3.83 -14.53
CA SER A 194 -38.86 4.18 -15.59
C SER A 194 -39.30 5.65 -15.57
N ASN A 195 -39.11 6.36 -14.46
CA ASN A 195 -39.36 7.79 -14.33
C ASN A 195 -38.15 8.65 -14.74
N ASN A 196 -37.21 8.09 -15.50
CA ASN A 196 -35.98 8.74 -15.97
C ASN A 196 -35.06 9.24 -14.84
N GLN A 197 -35.11 8.58 -13.68
CA GLN A 197 -34.23 8.89 -12.56
C GLN A 197 -33.22 7.76 -12.33
N LEU A 198 -32.01 8.16 -11.94
CA LEU A 198 -30.96 7.32 -11.43
C LEU A 198 -30.94 7.37 -9.90
N PHE A 199 -30.97 6.20 -9.28
CA PHE A 199 -30.79 6.02 -7.83
C PHE A 199 -29.60 5.09 -7.56
N SER A 200 -28.84 5.36 -6.49
CA SER A 200 -27.74 4.50 -6.05
C SER A 200 -27.99 4.02 -4.62
N ARG A 201 -28.15 2.70 -4.44
CA ARG A 201 -28.28 2.05 -3.12
C ARG A 201 -27.00 1.30 -2.76
#